data_AF-A0A9W9CVR7-F1
#
_entry.id   AF-A0A9W9CVR7-F1
#
_cell.length_a   1.000
_cell.length_b   1.000
_cell.length_c   1.000
_cell.angle_alpha   90.00
_cell.angle_beta   90.00
_cell.angle_gamma   90.00
#
_symmetry.space_group_name_H-M   'P 1'
#
loop_
_entity.id
_entity.type
_entity.pdbx_description
1 polymer ?
#
loop_
_entity_poly.entity_id
_entity_poly.type
_entity_poly.pdbx_seq_one_letter_code
_entity_poly.pdbx_strand_id
1 'polypeptide(L)'
;MSERPESQGKDMSEPSHVEQIHHLPEIDPEKERALLRKIDFRLVPCVWFMYLLSYLDRSNIGNAYTGGMGTDLDMSSQDYSLVLLVFFISYVIFEAPSNMILTRTLMFIWGGLSMCFAASHSWRVLAGLRFLLGILEASFAPGVLFLLSAWYRKSELGRRYSLYYTAVALSGMFGGLIAGGLLQRLDGTHGLSGWRWLFIVEGAGTCIVAVVSFFVLPDFPSTTRWLTQEERTLASLRLARDSLGDTQGGEDMNHTKALKMALTDWRTWAFVVTYMATTGSQTIQYFIPELVKSLGYTGFEIQYYTAPIYVCAFIAILAFCFSSDYFEERAFHLAAASALAIVSFAIILGVLNNTGRYVLLCFGVAGVYAACPLISIYVSNSIPHPSEKRAIVQAVVNALGNSASIYGSFLFPSDATDHNRMGFGVTIAFMIIAFGMAFFLRWSLAKYPYPQLHVVGQHPSDDIDSKGDMA
;
A
#
# COMPACT_ATOMS: atom_id res chain seq x y z
N MET A 1 -16.76 -39.63 -63.63
CA MET A 1 -16.73 -40.44 -62.40
C MET A 1 -15.41 -40.15 -61.68
N SER A 2 -15.44 -39.19 -60.75
CA SER A 2 -14.36 -38.89 -59.79
C SER A 2 -14.88 -37.78 -58.86
N GLU A 3 -15.79 -38.14 -57.96
CA GLU A 3 -16.19 -37.28 -56.84
C GLU A 3 -15.03 -37.19 -55.84
N ARG A 4 -14.68 -35.97 -55.44
CA ARG A 4 -13.78 -35.68 -54.31
C ARG A 4 -14.58 -35.81 -53.01
N PRO A 5 -13.99 -36.27 -51.90
CA PRO A 5 -14.69 -36.31 -50.62
C PRO A 5 -14.83 -34.89 -50.05
N GLU A 6 -16.02 -34.59 -49.54
CA GLU A 6 -16.35 -33.39 -48.76
C GLU A 6 -15.47 -33.30 -47.51
N SER A 7 -14.72 -32.22 -47.38
CA SER A 7 -14.08 -31.84 -46.12
C SER A 7 -15.16 -31.29 -45.18
N GLN A 8 -15.57 -32.09 -44.20
CA GLN A 8 -16.33 -31.59 -43.04
C GLN A 8 -15.46 -30.58 -42.28
N GLY A 9 -15.68 -29.29 -42.57
CA GLY A 9 -15.19 -28.18 -41.78
C GLY A 9 -15.86 -28.22 -40.42
N LYS A 10 -15.09 -28.61 -39.40
CA LYS A 10 -15.50 -28.58 -38.00
C LYS A 10 -15.39 -27.14 -37.50
N ASP A 11 -16.33 -26.28 -37.86
CA ASP A 11 -16.54 -25.00 -37.20
C ASP A 11 -17.14 -25.27 -35.81
N MET A 12 -16.29 -25.64 -34.85
CA MET A 12 -16.60 -25.40 -33.44
C MET A 12 -16.11 -23.99 -33.14
N SER A 13 -16.92 -22.99 -33.48
CA SER A 13 -16.75 -21.65 -32.91
C SER A 13 -16.85 -21.79 -31.40
N GLU A 14 -15.75 -21.52 -30.68
CA GLU A 14 -15.79 -21.46 -29.22
C GLU A 14 -16.92 -20.50 -28.79
N PRO A 15 -17.79 -20.91 -27.85
CA PRO A 15 -18.89 -20.06 -27.43
C PRO A 15 -18.33 -18.76 -26.87
N SER A 16 -18.94 -17.64 -27.27
CA SER A 16 -18.54 -16.31 -26.84
C SER A 16 -18.49 -16.23 -25.30
N HIS A 17 -17.59 -15.43 -24.72
CA HIS A 17 -17.51 -15.29 -23.25
C HIS A 17 -18.85 -14.88 -22.60
N VAL A 18 -19.74 -14.22 -23.35
CA VAL A 18 -21.10 -13.86 -22.92
C VAL A 18 -21.99 -15.12 -22.76
N GLU A 19 -21.99 -16.04 -23.73
CA GLU A 19 -22.69 -17.33 -23.62
C GLU A 19 -22.16 -18.15 -22.44
N GLN A 20 -20.84 -18.17 -22.23
CA GLN A 20 -20.23 -18.88 -21.10
C GLN A 20 -20.69 -18.33 -19.74
N ILE A 21 -20.95 -17.02 -19.60
CA ILE A 21 -21.47 -16.43 -18.36
C ILE A 21 -22.94 -16.78 -18.14
N HIS A 22 -23.75 -16.86 -19.20
CA HIS A 22 -25.15 -17.29 -19.11
C HIS A 22 -25.32 -18.76 -18.71
N HIS A 23 -24.31 -19.60 -18.95
CA HIS A 23 -24.28 -21.00 -18.51
C HIS A 23 -23.82 -21.20 -17.06
N LEU A 24 -23.38 -20.16 -16.35
CA LEU A 24 -23.01 -20.26 -14.94
C LEU A 24 -24.27 -20.28 -14.06
N PRO A 25 -24.36 -21.16 -13.05
CA PRO A 25 -25.49 -21.19 -12.13
C PRO A 25 -25.69 -19.84 -11.42
N GLU A 26 -26.95 -19.46 -11.23
CA GLU A 26 -27.28 -18.24 -10.47
C GLU A 26 -26.74 -18.31 -9.04
N ILE A 27 -26.13 -17.20 -8.61
CA ILE A 27 -25.56 -17.07 -7.27
C ILE A 27 -26.63 -16.51 -6.34
N ASP A 28 -26.96 -17.26 -5.30
CA ASP A 28 -27.80 -16.80 -4.20
C ASP A 28 -27.11 -15.65 -3.44
N PRO A 29 -27.68 -14.41 -3.45
CA PRO A 29 -27.08 -13.24 -2.81
C PRO A 29 -26.88 -13.39 -1.30
N GLU A 30 -27.71 -14.16 -0.59
CA GLU A 30 -27.57 -14.35 0.85
C GLU A 30 -26.38 -15.24 1.18
N LYS A 31 -26.24 -16.36 0.45
CA LYS A 31 -25.09 -17.26 0.57
C LYS A 31 -23.79 -16.57 0.21
N GLU A 32 -23.81 -15.72 -0.83
CA GLU A 32 -22.67 -14.92 -1.23
C GLU A 32 -22.23 -13.94 -0.13
N ARG A 33 -23.18 -13.21 0.49
CA ARG A 33 -22.89 -12.29 1.60
C ARG A 33 -22.40 -13.01 2.86
N ALA A 34 -22.94 -14.20 3.14
CA ALA A 34 -22.48 -15.02 4.26
C ALA A 34 -21.05 -15.52 4.03
N LEU A 35 -20.74 -15.99 2.82
CA LEU A 35 -19.40 -16.39 2.41
C LEU A 35 -18.41 -15.22 2.51
N LEU A 36 -18.76 -14.04 1.99
CA LEU A 36 -17.93 -12.85 2.08
C LEU A 36 -17.60 -12.47 3.53
N ARG A 37 -18.59 -12.47 4.42
CA ARG A 37 -18.37 -12.20 5.86
C ARG A 37 -17.41 -13.21 6.49
N LYS A 38 -17.52 -14.49 6.14
CA LYS A 38 -16.59 -15.53 6.61
C LYS A 38 -15.16 -15.29 6.11
N ILE A 39 -15.00 -14.95 4.84
CA ILE A 39 -13.68 -14.64 4.25
C ILE A 39 -13.11 -13.39 4.91
N ASP A 40 -13.91 -12.31 5.01
CA ASP A 40 -13.51 -11.04 5.60
C ASP A 40 -13.02 -11.19 7.04
N PHE A 41 -13.74 -11.95 7.88
CA PHE A 41 -13.38 -12.13 9.28
C PHE A 41 -12.05 -12.87 9.48
N ARG A 42 -11.63 -13.69 8.50
CA ARG A 42 -10.41 -14.50 8.60
C ARG A 42 -9.23 -13.88 7.86
N LEU A 43 -9.44 -13.47 6.62
CA LEU A 43 -8.39 -13.00 5.73
C LEU A 43 -7.97 -11.57 6.05
N VAL A 44 -8.93 -10.65 6.21
CA VAL A 44 -8.64 -9.22 6.37
C VAL A 44 -7.90 -8.93 7.69
N PRO A 45 -8.35 -9.38 8.87
CA PRO A 45 -7.59 -9.17 10.11
C PRO A 45 -6.21 -9.80 10.08
N CYS A 46 -6.06 -11.02 9.54
CA CYS A 46 -4.77 -11.70 9.48
C CYS A 46 -3.76 -10.91 8.65
N VAL A 47 -4.15 -10.54 7.42
CA VAL A 47 -3.32 -9.73 6.52
C VAL A 47 -3.03 -8.35 7.11
N TRP A 48 -4.03 -7.73 7.75
CA TRP A 48 -3.89 -6.44 8.41
C TRP A 48 -2.87 -6.47 9.55
N PHE A 49 -2.90 -7.50 10.42
CA PHE A 49 -1.90 -7.67 11.48
C PHE A 49 -0.50 -7.96 10.94
N MET A 50 -0.39 -8.76 9.87
CA MET A 50 0.90 -9.02 9.23
C MET A 50 1.50 -7.72 8.66
N TYR A 51 0.68 -6.87 8.05
CA TYR A 51 1.13 -5.60 7.50
C TYR A 51 1.48 -4.58 8.58
N LEU A 52 0.70 -4.55 9.66
CA LEU A 52 1.00 -3.74 10.84
C LEU A 52 2.38 -4.08 11.37
N LEU A 53 2.71 -5.37 11.52
CA LEU A 53 4.01 -5.80 12.03
C LEU A 53 5.15 -5.53 11.05
N SER A 54 4.95 -5.74 9.75
CA SER A 54 5.95 -5.37 8.72
C SER A 54 6.28 -3.88 8.76
N TYR A 55 5.27 -3.00 8.90
CA TYR A 55 5.54 -1.56 9.00
C TYR A 55 6.12 -1.15 10.36
N LEU A 56 5.75 -1.86 11.43
CA LEU A 56 6.31 -1.67 12.75
C LEU A 56 7.81 -2.01 12.73
N ASP A 57 8.21 -3.17 12.24
CA ASP A 57 9.62 -3.58 12.04
C ASP A 57 10.42 -2.53 11.23
N ARG A 58 9.82 -2.00 10.16
CA ARG A 58 10.45 -0.99 9.29
C ARG A 58 10.65 0.36 9.98
N SER A 59 9.60 0.87 10.62
CA SER A 59 9.57 2.22 11.23
C SER A 59 10.30 2.29 12.57
N ASN A 60 10.45 1.16 13.24
CA ASN A 60 11.00 1.08 14.59
C ASN A 60 12.43 1.65 14.73
N ILE A 61 13.23 1.69 13.67
CA ILE A 61 14.57 2.30 13.77
C ILE A 61 14.54 3.79 14.17
N GLY A 62 13.47 4.52 13.83
CA GLY A 62 13.34 5.92 14.25
C GLY A 62 13.16 6.03 15.76
N ASN A 63 12.39 5.09 16.33
CA ASN A 63 12.19 4.98 17.78
C ASN A 63 13.50 4.53 18.45
N ALA A 64 14.18 3.53 17.88
CA ALA A 64 15.46 3.04 18.38
C ALA A 64 16.55 4.14 18.35
N TYR A 65 16.61 4.94 17.28
CA TYR A 65 17.58 6.04 17.12
C TYR A 65 17.45 7.06 18.26
N THR A 66 16.22 7.50 18.53
CA THR A 66 15.93 8.42 19.64
C THR A 66 16.00 7.76 21.02
N GLY A 67 15.83 6.44 21.09
CA GLY A 67 15.97 5.61 22.29
C GLY A 67 17.39 5.19 22.66
N GLY A 68 18.42 5.83 22.09
CA GLY A 68 19.83 5.60 22.45
C GLY A 68 20.65 4.79 21.44
N MET A 69 20.05 4.27 20.37
CA MET A 69 20.80 3.53 19.34
C MET A 69 21.83 4.42 18.63
N GLY A 70 21.49 5.69 18.38
CA GLY A 70 22.41 6.62 17.72
C GLY A 70 23.69 6.86 18.53
N THR A 71 23.57 6.97 19.85
CA THR A 71 24.71 7.14 20.77
C THR A 71 25.47 5.83 21.01
N ASP A 72 24.76 4.70 21.15
CA ASP A 72 25.38 3.39 21.41
C ASP A 72 26.22 2.88 20.24
N LEU A 73 25.85 3.25 19.01
CA LEU A 73 26.51 2.81 17.78
C LEU A 73 27.41 3.89 17.14
N ASP A 74 27.58 5.03 17.82
CA ASP A 74 28.34 6.20 17.35
C ASP A 74 27.93 6.61 15.92
N MET A 75 26.62 6.80 15.71
CA MET A 75 26.03 7.09 14.40
C MET A 75 25.97 8.59 14.15
N SER A 76 26.53 9.03 13.02
CA SER A 76 26.21 10.35 12.49
C SER A 76 24.81 10.38 11.87
N SER A 77 24.27 11.59 11.64
CA SER A 77 23.03 11.77 10.87
C SER A 77 23.09 11.13 9.48
N GLN A 78 24.27 11.17 8.87
CA GLN A 78 24.51 10.58 7.56
C GLN A 78 24.49 9.04 7.65
N ASP A 79 25.06 8.45 8.68
CA ASP A 79 25.03 6.99 8.89
C ASP A 79 23.60 6.50 9.11
N TYR A 80 22.80 7.22 9.91
CA TYR A 80 21.37 6.92 10.06
C TYR A 80 20.62 6.94 8.73
N SER A 81 20.85 7.99 7.93
CA SER A 81 20.26 8.14 6.60
C SER A 81 20.70 7.01 5.64
N LEU A 82 21.97 6.59 5.70
CA LEU A 82 22.49 5.46 4.92
C LEU A 82 21.86 4.12 5.35
N VAL A 83 21.64 3.90 6.65
CA VAL A 83 20.98 2.70 7.17
C VAL A 83 19.51 2.62 6.74
N LEU A 84 18.82 3.75 6.57
CA LEU A 84 17.49 3.81 5.95
C LEU A 84 17.57 3.54 4.44
N LEU A 85 18.51 4.18 3.75
CA LEU A 85 18.70 4.10 2.30
C LEU A 85 18.88 2.66 1.81
N VAL A 86 19.77 1.88 2.44
CA VAL A 86 20.11 0.52 1.98
C VAL A 86 18.93 -0.45 2.04
N PHE A 87 18.00 -0.24 2.98
CA PHE A 87 16.75 -1.00 3.04
C PHE A 87 15.88 -0.71 1.82
N PHE A 88 15.70 0.56 1.45
CA PHE A 88 14.86 0.90 0.29
C PHE A 88 15.47 0.49 -1.03
N ILE A 89 16.79 0.57 -1.18
CA ILE A 89 17.49 0.08 -2.38
C ILE A 89 17.23 -1.42 -2.56
N SER A 90 17.44 -2.23 -1.51
CA SER A 90 17.16 -3.67 -1.58
C SER A 90 15.67 -3.94 -1.81
N TYR A 91 14.78 -3.26 -1.08
CA TYR A 91 13.34 -3.43 -1.23
C TYR A 91 12.89 -3.20 -2.69
N VAL A 92 13.26 -2.08 -3.31
CA VAL A 92 12.84 -1.72 -4.68
C VAL A 92 13.43 -2.68 -5.72
N ILE A 93 14.70 -3.07 -5.59
CA ILE A 93 15.34 -4.00 -6.53
C ILE A 93 14.68 -5.38 -6.51
N PHE A 94 14.35 -5.88 -5.31
CA PHE A 94 13.80 -7.22 -5.13
C PHE A 94 12.27 -7.26 -5.19
N GLU A 95 11.56 -6.13 -5.16
CA GLU A 95 10.09 -6.06 -5.26
C GLU A 95 9.61 -6.66 -6.59
N ALA A 96 10.21 -6.28 -7.72
CA ALA A 96 9.85 -6.79 -9.04
C ALA A 96 10.04 -8.32 -9.23
N PRO A 97 11.18 -8.93 -8.87
CA PRO A 97 11.37 -10.39 -9.02
C PRO A 97 10.64 -11.24 -7.96
N SER A 98 10.21 -10.65 -6.85
CA SER A 98 9.69 -11.40 -5.69
C SER A 98 8.30 -12.02 -5.83
N ASN A 99 7.59 -11.73 -6.93
CA ASN A 99 6.19 -12.14 -7.16
C ASN A 99 5.97 -13.67 -7.15
N MET A 100 7.04 -14.46 -7.14
CA MET A 100 7.02 -15.93 -7.14
C MET A 100 7.20 -16.59 -5.76
N ILE A 101 7.58 -15.84 -4.71
CA ILE A 101 7.93 -16.42 -3.40
C ILE A 101 7.27 -15.63 -2.27
N LEU A 102 5.94 -15.64 -2.17
CA LEU A 102 5.30 -15.32 -0.90
C LEU A 102 5.17 -16.62 -0.10
N THR A 103 6.06 -16.83 0.86
CA THR A 103 5.91 -17.93 1.81
C THR A 103 5.78 -17.38 3.22
N ARG A 104 4.85 -17.95 4.00
CA ARG A 104 4.67 -17.65 5.44
C ARG A 104 5.99 -17.80 6.22
N THR A 105 6.90 -18.60 5.68
CA THR A 105 8.27 -18.80 6.15
C THR A 105 9.13 -17.54 6.07
N LEU A 106 8.95 -16.69 5.04
CA LEU A 106 9.68 -15.41 4.97
C LEU A 106 9.33 -14.51 6.16
N MET A 107 8.06 -14.52 6.60
CA MET A 107 7.64 -13.74 7.78
C MET A 107 8.38 -14.11 9.05
N PHE A 108 8.54 -15.42 9.24
CA PHE A 108 9.29 -15.93 10.37
C PHE A 108 10.78 -15.56 10.28
N ILE A 109 11.36 -15.65 9.08
CA ILE A 109 12.78 -15.33 8.85
C ILE A 109 13.05 -13.84 9.05
N TRP A 110 12.20 -12.96 8.53
CA TRP A 110 12.42 -11.51 8.68
C TRP A 110 12.19 -11.06 10.12
N GLY A 111 11.20 -11.61 10.84
CA GLY A 111 11.03 -11.34 12.27
C GLY A 111 12.25 -11.79 13.09
N GLY A 112 12.83 -12.94 12.73
CA GLY A 112 14.10 -13.42 13.30
C GLY A 112 15.26 -12.46 13.03
N LEU A 113 15.34 -11.95 11.80
CA LEU A 113 16.35 -10.97 11.40
C LEU A 113 16.18 -9.63 12.12
N SER A 114 14.95 -9.17 12.35
CA SER A 114 14.67 -7.98 13.17
C SER A 114 15.23 -8.14 14.58
N MET A 115 15.08 -9.31 15.22
CA MET A 115 15.68 -9.57 16.53
C MET A 115 17.21 -9.51 16.50
N CYS A 116 17.85 -9.90 15.38
CA CYS A 116 19.30 -9.80 15.24
C CYS A 116 19.81 -8.35 15.24
N PHE A 117 18.97 -7.34 14.99
CA PHE A 117 19.37 -5.93 15.07
C PHE A 117 19.83 -5.57 16.49
N ALA A 118 19.20 -6.17 17.50
CA ALA A 118 19.56 -6.01 18.90
C ALA A 118 20.97 -6.53 19.25
N ALA A 119 21.56 -7.39 18.40
CA ALA A 119 22.92 -7.89 18.57
C ALA A 119 23.97 -7.04 17.83
N SER A 120 23.56 -6.00 17.09
CA SER A 120 24.49 -5.16 16.35
C SER A 120 25.33 -4.28 17.29
N HIS A 121 26.62 -4.16 16.99
CA HIS A 121 27.58 -3.32 17.73
C HIS A 121 28.19 -2.21 16.86
N SER A 122 27.79 -2.13 15.59
CA SER A 122 28.22 -1.09 14.67
C SER A 122 27.10 -0.79 13.67
N TRP A 123 26.98 0.47 13.27
CA TRP A 123 26.03 0.91 12.25
C TRP A 123 26.20 0.17 10.91
N ARG A 124 27.41 -0.29 10.59
CA ARG A 124 27.71 -1.06 9.36
C ARG A 124 27.05 -2.43 9.37
N VAL A 125 27.08 -3.11 10.51
CA VAL A 125 26.41 -4.41 10.70
C VAL A 125 24.90 -4.20 10.62
N LEU A 126 24.39 -3.14 11.26
CA LEU A 126 22.97 -2.76 11.20
C LEU A 126 22.54 -2.49 9.75
N ALA A 127 23.34 -1.77 8.96
CA ALA A 127 23.09 -1.52 7.53
C ALA A 127 23.03 -2.83 6.72
N GLY A 128 23.92 -3.78 6.99
CA GLY A 128 23.90 -5.10 6.35
C GLY A 128 22.65 -5.91 6.68
N LEU A 129 22.27 -5.95 7.95
CA LEU A 129 21.03 -6.62 8.39
C LEU A 129 19.78 -5.94 7.79
N ARG A 130 19.81 -4.60 7.67
CA ARG A 130 18.77 -3.80 6.99
C ARG A 130 18.63 -4.11 5.51
N PHE A 131 19.74 -4.29 4.82
CA PHE A 131 19.73 -4.70 3.42
C PHE A 131 19.09 -6.09 3.25
N LEU A 132 19.45 -7.06 4.11
CA LEU A 132 18.81 -8.38 4.10
C LEU A 132 17.31 -8.31 4.42
N LEU A 133 16.92 -7.44 5.36
CA LEU A 133 15.51 -7.23 5.68
C LEU A 133 14.72 -6.72 4.48
N GLY A 134 15.29 -5.77 3.72
CA GLY A 134 14.66 -5.25 2.50
C GLY A 134 14.43 -6.33 1.44
N ILE A 135 15.36 -7.30 1.28
CA ILE A 135 15.18 -8.44 0.37
C ILE A 135 14.00 -9.32 0.81
N LEU A 136 13.91 -9.62 2.11
CA LEU A 136 12.88 -10.52 2.64
C LEU A 136 11.49 -9.88 2.60
N GLU A 137 11.39 -8.60 2.94
CA GLU A 137 10.12 -7.85 2.95
C GLU A 137 9.61 -7.48 1.55
N ALA A 138 10.48 -7.41 0.53
CA ALA A 138 10.11 -6.99 -0.82
C ALA A 138 8.94 -7.80 -1.42
N SER A 139 8.82 -9.07 -1.04
CA SER A 139 7.76 -9.99 -1.48
C SER A 139 6.40 -9.75 -0.81
N PHE A 140 6.38 -9.05 0.33
CA PHE A 140 5.21 -9.02 1.21
C PHE A 140 4.04 -8.24 0.59
N ALA A 141 4.27 -6.99 0.19
CA ALA A 141 3.24 -6.14 -0.39
C ALA A 141 2.61 -6.73 -1.68
N PRO A 142 3.39 -7.14 -2.71
CA PRO A 142 2.81 -7.77 -3.90
C PRO A 142 2.14 -9.11 -3.58
N GLY A 143 2.70 -9.90 -2.67
CA GLY A 143 2.13 -11.18 -2.26
C GLY A 143 0.78 -11.05 -1.55
N VAL A 144 0.63 -10.06 -0.66
CA VAL A 144 -0.66 -9.74 -0.04
C VAL A 144 -1.68 -9.33 -1.09
N LEU A 145 -1.30 -8.44 -2.03
CA LEU A 145 -2.20 -8.00 -3.08
C LEU A 145 -2.66 -9.18 -3.96
N PHE A 146 -1.74 -10.08 -4.31
CA PHE A 146 -2.05 -11.30 -5.02
C PHE A 146 -3.02 -12.20 -4.23
N LEU A 147 -2.78 -12.43 -2.94
CA LEU A 147 -3.67 -13.20 -2.09
C LEU A 147 -5.07 -12.59 -2.02
N LEU A 148 -5.19 -11.27 -1.84
CA LEU A 148 -6.48 -10.58 -1.83
C LEU A 148 -7.20 -10.72 -3.17
N SER A 149 -6.47 -10.59 -4.29
CA SER A 149 -7.02 -10.74 -5.65
C SER A 149 -7.54 -12.16 -5.92
N ALA A 150 -6.98 -13.17 -5.25
CA ALA A 150 -7.43 -14.56 -5.36
C ALA A 150 -8.73 -14.84 -4.59
N TRP A 151 -9.19 -13.92 -3.73
CA TRP A 151 -10.36 -14.11 -2.86
C TRP A 151 -11.49 -13.10 -3.11
N TYR A 152 -11.18 -11.93 -3.65
CA TYR A 152 -12.11 -10.82 -3.81
C TYR A 152 -12.28 -10.38 -5.26
N ARG A 153 -13.49 -9.90 -5.58
CA ARG A 153 -13.76 -9.22 -6.85
C ARG A 153 -13.09 -7.85 -6.90
N LYS A 154 -12.92 -7.30 -8.10
CA LYS A 154 -12.32 -5.97 -8.29
C LYS A 154 -13.08 -4.86 -7.55
N SER A 155 -14.41 -4.91 -7.56
CA SER A 155 -15.28 -3.97 -6.84
C SER A 155 -15.17 -4.08 -5.32
N GLU A 156 -14.72 -5.23 -4.82
CA GLU A 156 -14.58 -5.55 -3.40
C GLU A 156 -13.20 -5.17 -2.83
N LEU A 157 -12.17 -5.15 -3.68
CA LEU A 157 -10.78 -4.93 -3.28
C LEU A 157 -10.54 -3.53 -2.73
N GLY A 158 -11.09 -2.48 -3.35
CA GLY A 158 -10.81 -1.08 -2.98
C GLY A 158 -11.09 -0.79 -1.50
N ARG A 159 -12.27 -1.15 -0.99
CA ARG A 159 -12.66 -0.93 0.40
C ARG A 159 -11.77 -1.70 1.39
N ARG A 160 -11.39 -2.92 1.04
CA ARG A 160 -10.54 -3.79 1.89
C ARG A 160 -9.09 -3.32 1.88
N TYR A 161 -8.63 -2.79 0.75
CA TYR A 161 -7.33 -2.15 0.61
C TYR A 161 -7.23 -0.88 1.46
N SER A 162 -8.28 -0.05 1.49
CA SER A 162 -8.33 1.11 2.40
C SER A 162 -8.19 0.70 3.86
N LEU A 163 -8.92 -0.34 4.29
CA LEU A 163 -8.82 -0.89 5.65
C LEU A 163 -7.42 -1.46 5.91
N TYR A 164 -6.85 -2.21 4.98
CA TYR A 164 -5.48 -2.71 5.03
C TYR A 164 -4.47 -1.59 5.26
N TYR A 165 -4.58 -0.48 4.53
CA TYR A 165 -3.63 0.64 4.62
C TYR A 165 -3.65 1.34 5.98
N THR A 166 -4.76 1.29 6.73
CA THR A 166 -4.81 1.84 8.09
C THR A 166 -3.82 1.20 9.05
N ALA A 167 -3.36 -0.02 8.77
CA ALA A 167 -2.32 -0.70 9.54
C ALA A 167 -1.02 0.11 9.58
N VAL A 168 -0.70 0.88 8.54
CA VAL A 168 0.49 1.73 8.49
C VAL A 168 0.45 2.80 9.58
N ALA A 169 -0.66 3.51 9.74
CA ALA A 169 -0.81 4.50 10.81
C ALA A 169 -0.82 3.86 12.19
N LEU A 170 -1.54 2.74 12.36
CA LEU A 170 -1.61 2.05 13.65
C LEU A 170 -0.27 1.41 14.05
N SER A 171 0.55 0.97 13.09
CA SER A 171 1.89 0.47 13.36
C SER A 171 2.77 1.52 14.03
N GLY A 172 2.72 2.78 13.56
CA GLY A 172 3.46 3.88 14.15
C GLY A 172 2.97 4.22 15.57
N MET A 173 1.65 4.19 15.78
CA MET A 173 1.05 4.40 17.11
C MET A 173 1.51 3.31 18.09
N PHE A 174 1.36 2.03 17.75
CA PHE A 174 1.78 0.94 18.61
C PHE A 174 3.30 0.90 18.80
N GLY A 175 4.08 1.14 17.75
CA GLY A 175 5.54 1.23 17.82
C GLY A 175 6.00 2.31 18.80
N GLY A 176 5.40 3.50 18.77
CA GLY A 176 5.68 4.56 19.73
C GLY A 176 5.32 4.18 21.18
N LEU A 177 4.15 3.56 21.39
CA LEU A 177 3.73 3.13 22.73
C LEU A 177 4.61 2.00 23.29
N ILE A 178 4.96 1.02 22.45
CA ILE A 178 5.86 -0.10 22.80
C ILE A 178 7.25 0.45 23.10
N ALA A 179 7.80 1.30 22.24
CA ALA A 179 9.10 1.95 22.46
C ALA A 179 9.14 2.76 23.75
N GLY A 180 8.12 3.59 24.01
CA GLY A 180 8.01 4.35 25.26
C GLY A 180 8.00 3.45 26.49
N GLY A 181 7.19 2.38 26.46
CA GLY A 181 7.09 1.43 27.57
C GLY A 181 8.38 0.64 27.82
N LEU A 182 9.05 0.20 26.76
CA LEU A 182 10.31 -0.55 26.84
C LEU A 182 11.46 0.34 27.30
N LEU A 183 11.60 1.54 26.76
CA LEU A 183 12.62 2.51 27.19
C LEU A 183 12.41 2.93 28.65
N GLN A 184 11.15 3.05 29.09
CA GLN A 184 10.85 3.43 30.47
C GLN A 184 11.16 2.32 31.49
N ARG A 185 10.95 1.04 31.14
CA ARG A 185 10.96 -0.07 32.11
C ARG A 185 12.10 -1.07 31.95
N LEU A 186 12.61 -1.24 30.74
CA LEU A 186 13.58 -2.28 30.40
C LEU A 186 14.97 -1.73 30.04
N ASP A 187 15.15 -0.41 30.02
CA ASP A 187 16.47 0.17 29.78
C ASP A 187 17.47 -0.24 30.88
N GLY A 188 18.61 -0.79 30.48
CA GLY A 188 19.65 -1.35 31.37
C GLY A 188 19.33 -2.73 31.95
N THR A 189 18.12 -3.28 31.72
CA THR A 189 17.78 -4.61 32.24
C THR A 189 18.56 -5.69 31.50
N HIS A 190 19.11 -6.65 32.27
CA HIS A 190 20.03 -7.68 31.77
C HIS A 190 21.26 -7.14 31.01
N GLY A 191 21.65 -5.87 31.25
CA GLY A 191 22.78 -5.23 30.56
C GLY A 191 22.51 -4.83 29.11
N LEU A 192 21.24 -4.85 28.68
CA LEU A 192 20.82 -4.41 27.35
C LEU A 192 20.19 -3.01 27.43
N SER A 193 20.53 -2.15 26.47
CA SER A 193 19.87 -0.86 26.29
C SER A 193 18.43 -1.04 25.78
N GLY A 194 17.56 -0.09 26.10
CA GLY A 194 16.12 -0.22 25.82
C GLY A 194 15.79 -0.36 24.32
N TRP A 195 16.60 0.22 23.42
CA TRP A 195 16.43 0.03 21.98
C TRP A 195 16.73 -1.41 21.50
N ARG A 196 17.60 -2.15 22.21
CA ARG A 196 17.86 -3.57 21.91
C ARG A 196 16.65 -4.42 22.29
N TRP A 197 16.06 -4.16 23.45
CA TRP A 197 14.81 -4.79 23.87
C TRP A 197 13.67 -4.52 22.90
N LEU A 198 13.61 -3.32 22.34
CA LEU A 198 12.64 -2.92 21.34
C LEU A 198 12.68 -3.84 20.11
N PHE A 199 13.85 -4.07 19.50
CA PHE A 199 13.99 -5.01 18.38
C PHE A 199 13.70 -6.48 18.76
N ILE A 200 14.07 -6.90 19.98
CA ILE A 200 13.82 -8.28 20.45
C ILE A 200 12.30 -8.53 20.59
N VAL A 201 11.59 -7.64 21.29
CA VAL A 201 10.17 -7.82 21.61
C VAL A 201 9.33 -7.74 20.33
N GLU A 202 9.61 -6.77 19.47
CA GLU A 202 8.86 -6.59 18.22
C GLU A 202 9.13 -7.74 17.23
N GLY A 203 10.40 -8.10 17.03
CA GLY A 203 10.76 -9.22 16.15
C GLY A 203 10.21 -10.56 16.64
N ALA A 204 10.20 -10.80 17.96
CA ALA A 204 9.55 -11.97 18.55
C ALA A 204 8.04 -11.97 18.32
N GLY A 205 7.38 -10.81 18.45
CA GLY A 205 5.98 -10.61 18.09
C GLY A 205 5.70 -10.97 16.64
N THR A 206 6.56 -10.51 15.71
CA THR A 206 6.50 -10.86 14.28
C THR A 206 6.63 -12.37 14.06
N CYS A 207 7.57 -13.05 14.71
CA CYS A 207 7.70 -14.51 14.62
C CYS A 207 6.45 -15.24 15.15
N ILE A 208 5.87 -14.80 16.26
CA ILE A 208 4.65 -15.41 16.83
C ILE A 208 3.50 -15.26 15.84
N VAL A 209 3.30 -14.06 15.28
CA VAL A 209 2.25 -13.85 14.27
C VAL A 209 2.52 -14.64 13.00
N ALA A 210 3.78 -14.81 12.59
CA ALA A 210 4.13 -15.70 11.48
C ALA A 210 3.64 -17.13 11.71
N VAL A 211 3.88 -17.68 12.90
CA VAL A 211 3.42 -19.02 13.29
C VAL A 211 1.90 -19.08 13.35
N VAL A 212 1.23 -18.09 13.95
CA VAL A 212 -0.25 -18.04 13.99
C VAL A 212 -0.84 -17.93 12.58
N SER A 213 -0.23 -17.12 11.71
CA SER A 213 -0.64 -16.95 10.31
C SER A 213 -0.57 -18.27 9.54
N PHE A 214 0.33 -19.19 9.92
CA PHE A 214 0.39 -20.52 9.33
C PHE A 214 -0.92 -21.29 9.48
N PHE A 215 -1.63 -21.10 10.60
CA PHE A 215 -2.90 -21.78 10.89
C PHE A 215 -4.13 -20.96 10.47
N VAL A 216 -4.03 -19.63 10.53
CA VAL A 216 -5.17 -18.74 10.29
C VAL A 216 -5.30 -18.34 8.84
N LEU A 217 -4.20 -18.05 8.14
CA LEU A 217 -4.25 -17.54 6.77
C LEU A 217 -4.78 -18.63 5.82
N PRO A 218 -5.86 -18.38 5.06
CA PRO A 218 -6.40 -19.37 4.15
C PRO A 218 -5.49 -19.56 2.93
N ASP A 219 -5.48 -20.77 2.39
CA ASP A 219 -4.85 -21.06 1.08
C ASP A 219 -5.72 -20.52 -0.07
N PHE A 220 -5.55 -20.98 -1.31
CA PHE A 220 -6.40 -20.58 -2.43
C PHE A 220 -7.84 -21.09 -2.27
N PRO A 221 -8.85 -20.41 -2.86
CA PRO A 221 -10.26 -20.81 -2.74
C PRO A 221 -10.54 -22.29 -3.05
N SER A 222 -9.79 -22.87 -4.00
CA SER A 222 -9.92 -24.27 -4.42
C SER A 222 -9.30 -25.28 -3.44
N THR A 223 -8.21 -24.92 -2.77
CA THR A 223 -7.42 -25.84 -1.92
C THR A 223 -7.68 -25.67 -0.43
N THR A 224 -8.41 -24.61 -0.05
CA THR A 224 -8.59 -24.20 1.33
C THR A 224 -9.39 -25.23 2.14
N ARG A 225 -8.93 -25.61 3.33
CA ARG A 225 -9.55 -26.72 4.09
C ARG A 225 -10.78 -26.32 4.93
N TRP A 226 -10.96 -25.02 5.18
CA TRP A 226 -11.93 -24.52 6.16
C TRP A 226 -13.33 -24.23 5.58
N LEU A 227 -13.44 -24.09 4.26
CA LEU A 227 -14.73 -23.94 3.57
C LEU A 227 -15.31 -25.31 3.23
N THR A 228 -16.63 -25.40 3.26
CA THR A 228 -17.38 -26.54 2.71
C THR A 228 -17.22 -26.61 1.18
N GLN A 229 -17.49 -27.77 0.58
CA GLN A 229 -17.37 -27.93 -0.88
C GLN A 229 -18.27 -26.97 -1.65
N GLU A 230 -19.49 -26.72 -1.15
CA GLU A 230 -20.43 -25.75 -1.73
C GLU A 230 -19.86 -24.33 -1.68
N GLU A 231 -19.31 -23.91 -0.54
CA GLU A 231 -18.71 -22.58 -0.38
C GLU A 231 -17.46 -22.38 -1.24
N ARG A 232 -16.62 -23.42 -1.42
CA ARG A 232 -15.47 -23.36 -2.33
C ARG A 232 -15.90 -23.17 -3.77
N THR A 233 -16.90 -23.94 -4.18
CA THR A 233 -17.49 -23.85 -5.52
C THR A 233 -18.06 -22.46 -5.75
N LEU A 234 -18.79 -21.92 -4.77
CA LEU A 234 -19.33 -20.57 -4.80
C LEU A 234 -18.22 -19.50 -4.87
N ALA A 235 -17.13 -19.66 -4.10
CA ALA A 235 -15.98 -18.75 -4.13
C ALA A 235 -15.31 -18.74 -5.51
N SER A 236 -15.05 -19.91 -6.10
CA SER A 236 -14.48 -20.02 -7.44
C SER A 236 -15.41 -19.48 -8.52
N LEU A 237 -16.71 -19.76 -8.41
CA LEU A 237 -17.73 -19.31 -9.36
C LEU A 237 -17.82 -17.78 -9.41
N ARG A 238 -17.81 -17.14 -8.24
CA ARG A 238 -17.88 -15.68 -8.13
C ARG A 238 -16.70 -14.98 -8.79
N LEU A 239 -15.49 -15.54 -8.63
CA LEU A 239 -14.26 -15.02 -9.25
C LEU A 239 -14.22 -15.32 -10.75
N ALA A 240 -14.65 -16.52 -11.17
CA ALA A 240 -14.77 -16.87 -12.57
C ALA A 240 -15.73 -15.94 -13.32
N ARG A 241 -16.86 -15.56 -12.71
CA ARG A 241 -17.82 -14.60 -13.27
C ARG A 241 -17.23 -13.20 -13.44
N ASP A 242 -16.44 -12.73 -12.47
CA ASP A 242 -15.72 -11.44 -12.53
C ASP A 242 -14.60 -11.47 -13.58
N SER A 243 -13.91 -12.61 -13.73
CA SER A 243 -12.86 -12.81 -14.74
C SER A 243 -13.42 -12.92 -16.16
N LEU A 244 -14.53 -13.63 -16.35
CA LEU A 244 -15.19 -13.80 -17.65
C LEU A 244 -15.85 -12.52 -18.13
N GLY A 245 -16.37 -11.69 -17.22
CA GLY A 245 -16.86 -10.34 -17.55
C GLY A 245 -15.74 -9.39 -18.00
N ASP A 246 -14.48 -9.70 -17.68
CA ASP A 246 -13.30 -8.88 -17.99
C ASP A 246 -12.59 -9.30 -19.27
N THR A 247 -12.66 -10.59 -19.66
CA THR A 247 -12.15 -11.08 -20.94
C THR A 247 -13.05 -10.69 -22.13
N GLN A 248 -14.25 -10.15 -21.90
CA GLN A 248 -15.12 -9.62 -22.95
C GLN A 248 -14.54 -8.45 -23.76
N GLY A 249 -13.38 -7.89 -23.37
CA GLY A 249 -12.74 -6.76 -24.05
C GLY A 249 -11.29 -6.97 -24.52
N GLY A 250 -10.70 -8.16 -24.36
CA GLY A 250 -9.29 -8.37 -24.72
C GLY A 250 -9.08 -9.69 -25.44
N GLU A 251 -8.82 -9.62 -26.75
CA GLU A 251 -8.06 -10.68 -27.45
C GLU A 251 -6.81 -11.02 -26.63
N ASP A 252 -6.38 -12.29 -26.62
CA ASP A 252 -5.15 -12.80 -26.00
C ASP A 252 -3.99 -11.79 -26.18
N MET A 253 -3.81 -10.92 -25.20
CA MET A 253 -2.91 -9.80 -25.35
C MET A 253 -1.54 -10.25 -24.88
N ASN A 254 -0.60 -10.30 -25.81
CA ASN A 254 0.76 -10.67 -25.49
C ASN A 254 1.33 -9.73 -24.41
N HIS A 255 1.84 -10.28 -23.30
CA HIS A 255 2.38 -9.52 -22.16
C HIS A 255 3.37 -8.41 -22.58
N THR A 256 4.13 -8.63 -23.65
CA THR A 256 5.05 -7.64 -24.22
C THR A 256 4.32 -6.44 -24.84
N LYS A 257 3.18 -6.66 -25.48
CA LYS A 257 2.30 -5.61 -26.02
C LYS A 257 1.64 -4.83 -24.88
N ALA A 258 1.13 -5.52 -23.85
CA ALA A 258 0.58 -4.89 -22.65
C ALA A 258 1.61 -4.01 -21.94
N LEU A 259 2.86 -4.49 -21.82
CA LEU A 259 3.98 -3.72 -21.25
C LEU A 259 4.29 -2.48 -22.07
N LYS A 260 4.39 -2.61 -23.40
CA LYS A 260 4.61 -1.46 -24.29
C LYS A 260 3.48 -0.44 -24.19
N MET A 261 2.22 -0.88 -24.09
CA MET A 261 1.07 0.00 -23.93
C MET A 261 1.06 0.70 -22.57
N ALA A 262 1.49 0.03 -21.51
CA ALA A 262 1.61 0.61 -20.18
C ALA A 262 2.70 1.70 -20.12
N LEU A 263 3.89 1.41 -20.66
CA LEU A 263 5.04 2.30 -20.60
C LEU A 263 4.95 3.49 -21.58
N THR A 264 4.21 3.34 -22.69
CA THR A 264 4.00 4.44 -23.66
C THR A 264 2.86 5.37 -23.24
N ASP A 265 2.00 4.96 -22.31
CA ASP A 265 0.90 5.81 -21.84
C ASP A 265 1.42 6.90 -20.91
N TRP A 266 1.22 8.16 -21.29
CA TRP A 266 1.62 9.31 -20.47
C TRP A 266 0.91 9.31 -19.10
N ARG A 267 -0.28 8.70 -18.99
CA ARG A 267 -1.05 8.59 -17.74
C ARG A 267 -0.29 7.78 -16.69
N THR A 268 0.40 6.71 -17.10
CA THR A 268 1.24 5.89 -16.23
C THR A 268 2.28 6.75 -15.53
N TRP A 269 3.00 7.58 -16.29
CA TRP A 269 4.04 8.45 -15.75
C TRP A 269 3.48 9.57 -14.87
N ALA A 270 2.30 10.10 -15.20
CA ALA A 270 1.61 11.05 -14.33
C ALA A 270 1.25 10.43 -12.97
N PHE A 271 0.79 9.18 -12.95
CA PHE A 271 0.56 8.43 -11.73
C PHE A 271 1.86 8.12 -10.97
N VAL A 272 2.93 7.74 -11.67
CA VAL A 272 4.26 7.54 -11.06
C VAL A 272 4.71 8.80 -10.31
N VAL A 273 4.68 9.97 -10.95
CA VAL A 273 5.08 11.24 -10.32
C VAL A 273 4.23 11.55 -9.08
N THR A 274 2.92 11.35 -9.17
CA THR A 274 2.00 11.61 -8.05
C THR A 274 2.25 10.65 -6.88
N TYR A 275 2.52 9.37 -7.18
CA TYR A 275 2.82 8.35 -6.19
C TYR A 275 4.20 8.58 -5.55
N MET A 276 5.22 8.96 -6.32
CA MET A 276 6.54 9.33 -5.80
C MET A 276 6.46 10.55 -4.87
N ALA A 277 5.63 11.53 -5.20
CA ALA A 277 5.44 12.71 -4.35
C ALA A 277 4.78 12.35 -3.01
N THR A 278 3.71 11.55 -3.02
CA THR A 278 3.00 11.12 -1.80
C THR A 278 3.84 10.14 -0.96
N THR A 279 4.51 9.18 -1.58
CA THR A 279 5.38 8.22 -0.87
C THR A 279 6.65 8.90 -0.36
N GLY A 280 7.20 9.83 -1.14
CA GLY A 280 8.35 10.65 -0.74
C GLY A 280 8.04 11.50 0.49
N SER A 281 6.86 12.11 0.57
CA SER A 281 6.45 12.87 1.76
C SER A 281 6.19 11.97 2.98
N GLN A 282 5.72 10.74 2.78
CA GLN A 282 5.50 9.76 3.86
C GLN A 282 6.78 9.34 4.59
N THR A 283 7.95 9.52 3.97
CA THR A 283 9.26 9.19 4.59
C THR A 283 9.54 9.96 5.86
N ILE A 284 8.82 11.06 6.11
CA ILE A 284 8.81 11.78 7.39
C ILE A 284 8.60 10.84 8.59
N GLN A 285 7.92 9.71 8.41
CA GLN A 285 7.66 8.71 9.45
C GLN A 285 8.93 8.24 10.18
N TYR A 286 10.06 8.10 9.48
CA TYR A 286 11.33 7.64 10.06
C TYR A 286 12.02 8.70 10.92
N PHE A 287 11.50 9.92 10.86
CA PHE A 287 12.05 11.08 11.56
C PHE A 287 11.05 11.66 12.56
N ILE A 288 9.83 11.14 12.67
CA ILE A 288 8.82 11.64 13.63
C ILE A 288 9.36 11.68 15.07
N PRO A 289 10.01 10.62 15.60
CA PRO A 289 10.58 10.69 16.95
C PRO A 289 11.61 11.81 17.10
N GLU A 290 12.48 12.01 16.10
CA GLU A 290 13.48 13.08 16.11
C GLU A 290 12.83 14.47 15.99
N LEU A 291 11.77 14.60 15.19
CA LEU A 291 10.99 15.83 15.08
C LEU A 291 10.34 16.16 16.43
N VAL A 292 9.77 15.18 17.13
CA VAL A 292 9.22 15.36 18.48
C VAL A 292 10.32 15.75 19.48
N LYS A 293 11.48 15.10 19.44
CA LYS A 293 12.65 15.47 20.24
C LYS A 293 13.07 16.93 20.01
N SER A 294 13.05 17.39 18.76
CA SER A 294 13.36 18.79 18.41
C SER A 294 12.40 19.83 19.00
N LEU A 295 11.23 19.41 19.49
CA LEU A 295 10.26 20.27 20.19
C LEU A 295 10.56 20.41 21.69
N GLY A 296 11.61 19.74 22.19
CA GLY A 296 12.07 19.83 23.58
C GLY A 296 11.62 18.67 24.48
N TYR A 297 10.95 17.65 23.94
CA TYR A 297 10.64 16.42 24.68
C TYR A 297 11.89 15.55 24.84
N THR A 298 11.99 14.83 25.97
CA THR A 298 13.19 14.05 26.32
C THR A 298 12.87 12.63 26.78
N GLY A 299 13.84 11.72 26.64
CA GLY A 299 13.73 10.35 27.11
C GLY A 299 12.57 9.57 26.48
N PHE A 300 11.90 8.74 27.29
CA PHE A 300 10.78 7.89 26.84
C PHE A 300 9.53 8.68 26.42
N GLU A 301 9.37 9.93 26.90
CA GLU A 301 8.19 10.75 26.58
C GLU A 301 8.09 11.05 25.08
N ILE A 302 9.24 11.18 24.39
CA ILE A 302 9.31 11.37 22.94
C ILE A 302 8.44 10.33 22.23
N GLN A 303 8.53 9.06 22.63
CA GLN A 303 7.81 7.98 21.98
C GLN A 303 6.31 8.05 22.24
N TYR A 304 5.88 8.41 23.46
CA TYR A 304 4.46 8.62 23.76
C TYR A 304 3.86 9.78 22.97
N TYR A 305 4.62 10.85 22.72
CA TYR A 305 4.19 11.96 21.88
C TYR A 305 4.14 11.62 20.38
N THR A 306 4.70 10.51 19.93
CA THR A 306 4.48 10.05 18.55
C THR A 306 3.09 9.44 18.36
N ALA A 307 2.51 8.82 19.39
CA ALA A 307 1.25 8.10 19.28
C ALA A 307 0.06 8.99 18.85
N PRO A 308 -0.16 10.19 19.42
CA PRO A 308 -1.25 11.07 18.97
C PRO A 308 -1.10 11.53 17.52
N ILE A 309 0.12 11.72 17.02
CA ILE A 309 0.37 12.08 15.60
C ILE A 309 -0.19 10.98 14.70
N TYR A 310 0.10 9.72 15.02
CA TYR A 310 -0.41 8.57 14.28
C TYR A 310 -1.91 8.32 14.45
N VAL A 311 -2.50 8.66 15.61
CA VAL A 311 -3.96 8.64 15.80
C VAL A 311 -4.64 9.66 14.86
N CYS A 312 -4.11 10.88 14.78
CA CYS A 312 -4.60 11.88 13.82
C CYS A 312 -4.50 11.37 12.37
N ALA A 313 -3.38 10.72 12.03
CA ALA A 313 -3.20 10.10 10.71
C ALA A 313 -4.21 8.98 10.44
N PHE A 314 -4.46 8.09 11.40
CA PHE A 314 -5.45 7.03 11.28
C PHE A 314 -6.86 7.60 11.03
N ILE A 315 -7.27 8.59 11.82
CA ILE A 315 -8.58 9.25 11.66
C ILE A 315 -8.68 9.91 10.29
N ALA A 316 -7.63 10.60 9.83
CA ALA A 316 -7.62 11.25 8.52
C ALA A 316 -7.67 10.25 7.37
N ILE A 317 -6.95 9.13 7.43
CA ILE A 317 -7.05 8.06 6.42
C ILE A 317 -8.51 7.61 6.30
N LEU A 318 -9.15 7.29 7.43
CA LEU A 318 -10.55 6.85 7.40
C LEU A 318 -11.46 7.94 6.83
N ALA A 319 -11.39 9.16 7.35
CA ALA A 319 -12.29 10.24 6.95
C ALA A 319 -12.15 10.56 5.45
N PHE A 320 -10.93 10.73 4.95
CA PHE A 320 -10.68 11.07 3.56
C PHE A 320 -10.97 9.90 2.61
N CYS A 321 -10.58 8.66 2.95
CA CYS A 321 -10.84 7.52 2.07
C CYS A 321 -12.32 7.16 2.00
N PHE A 322 -13.04 7.14 3.14
CA PHE A 322 -14.48 6.88 3.14
C PHE A 322 -15.28 7.98 2.46
N SER A 323 -14.93 9.25 2.72
CA SER A 323 -15.55 10.38 2.01
C SER A 323 -15.27 10.29 0.51
N SER A 324 -14.04 9.94 0.12
CA SER A 324 -13.67 9.76 -1.28
C SER A 324 -14.41 8.60 -1.96
N ASP A 325 -14.69 7.52 -1.24
CA ASP A 325 -15.51 6.40 -1.71
C ASP A 325 -16.97 6.82 -1.89
N TYR A 326 -17.51 7.62 -0.97
CA TYR A 326 -18.91 8.05 -0.99
C TYR A 326 -19.22 9.06 -2.09
N PHE A 327 -18.35 10.06 -2.29
CA PHE A 327 -18.52 11.08 -3.33
C PHE A 327 -17.93 10.68 -4.68
N GLU A 328 -17.18 9.58 -4.75
CA GLU A 328 -16.43 9.12 -5.94
C GLU A 328 -15.40 10.15 -6.49
N GLU A 329 -15.09 11.20 -5.72
CA GLU A 329 -14.25 12.33 -6.13
C GLU A 329 -12.80 12.19 -5.64
N ARG A 330 -12.06 11.23 -6.22
CA ARG A 330 -10.68 10.87 -5.78
C ARG A 330 -9.70 12.04 -5.82
N ALA A 331 -9.71 12.80 -6.92
CA ALA A 331 -8.79 13.91 -7.12
C ALA A 331 -8.98 15.04 -6.09
N PHE A 332 -10.22 15.38 -5.75
CA PHE A 332 -10.48 16.44 -4.78
C PHE A 332 -10.06 16.04 -3.37
N HIS A 333 -10.30 14.80 -2.97
CA HIS A 333 -9.85 14.31 -1.67
C HIS A 333 -8.33 14.25 -1.57
N LEU A 334 -7.65 13.84 -2.66
CA LEU A 334 -6.19 13.86 -2.74
C LEU A 334 -5.64 15.30 -2.64
N ALA A 335 -6.25 16.24 -3.36
CA ALA A 335 -5.90 17.65 -3.29
C ALA A 335 -6.15 18.22 -1.89
N ALA A 336 -7.29 17.94 -1.26
CA ALA A 336 -7.62 18.42 0.07
C ALA A 336 -6.66 17.86 1.15
N ALA A 337 -6.33 16.58 1.10
CA ALA A 337 -5.33 15.97 1.99
C ALA A 337 -3.94 16.59 1.78
N SER A 338 -3.58 16.86 0.52
CA SER A 338 -2.32 17.53 0.19
C SER A 338 -2.28 18.98 0.68
N ALA A 339 -3.37 19.72 0.52
CA ALA A 339 -3.51 21.08 1.01
C ALA A 339 -3.38 21.15 2.54
N LEU A 340 -4.00 20.21 3.27
CA LEU A 340 -3.86 20.11 4.72
C LEU A 340 -2.39 19.96 5.13
N ALA A 341 -1.64 19.09 4.46
CA ALA A 341 -0.22 18.90 4.70
C ALA A 341 0.61 20.16 4.36
N ILE A 342 0.36 20.77 3.20
CA ILE A 342 1.07 21.98 2.75
C ILE A 342 0.86 23.12 3.76
N VAL A 343 -0.38 23.42 4.12
CA VAL A 343 -0.70 24.52 5.04
C VAL A 343 -0.09 24.26 6.41
N SER A 344 -0.22 23.03 6.94
CA SER A 344 0.31 22.69 8.26
C SER A 344 1.83 22.82 8.33
N PHE A 345 2.55 22.27 7.34
CA PHE A 345 4.01 22.37 7.30
C PHE A 345 4.50 23.75 6.88
N ALA A 346 3.79 24.52 6.06
CA ALA A 346 4.18 25.90 5.77
C ALA A 346 4.09 26.77 7.03
N ILE A 347 3.05 26.60 7.83
CA ILE A 347 2.88 27.33 9.09
C ILE A 347 3.94 26.86 10.12
N ILE A 348 4.29 25.57 10.16
CA ILE A 348 5.30 25.05 11.11
C ILE A 348 6.67 25.74 10.99
N LEU A 349 6.99 26.24 9.79
CA LEU A 349 8.25 26.95 9.51
C LEU A 349 8.27 28.39 10.06
N GLY A 350 7.10 28.99 10.26
CA GLY A 350 6.96 30.35 10.79
C GLY A 350 6.61 30.42 12.28
N VAL A 351 6.16 29.31 12.89
CA VAL A 351 5.75 29.27 14.30
C VAL A 351 6.93 28.91 15.20
N LEU A 352 7.20 29.76 16.20
CA LEU A 352 8.23 29.54 17.22
C LEU A 352 7.73 28.78 18.45
N ASN A 353 6.41 28.69 18.66
CA ASN A 353 5.82 27.99 19.80
C ASN A 353 5.83 26.46 19.57
N ASN A 354 6.51 25.71 20.45
CA ASN A 354 6.63 24.26 20.36
C ASN A 354 5.28 23.53 20.42
N THR A 355 4.33 23.98 21.24
CA THR A 355 2.98 23.38 21.30
C THR A 355 2.24 23.58 19.98
N GLY A 356 2.35 24.77 19.38
CA GLY A 356 1.78 25.05 18.07
C GLY A 356 2.40 24.17 16.98
N ARG A 357 3.73 24.00 17.00
CA ARG A 357 4.44 23.12 16.06
C ARG A 357 4.02 21.67 16.19
N TYR A 358 3.83 21.17 17.41
CA TYR A 358 3.34 19.81 17.65
C TYR A 358 1.94 19.58 17.05
N VAL A 359 1.00 20.50 17.30
CA VAL A 359 -0.36 20.41 16.74
C VAL A 359 -0.34 20.44 15.21
N LEU A 360 0.48 21.31 14.62
CA LEU A 360 0.66 21.38 13.17
C LEU A 360 1.32 20.12 12.61
N LEU A 361 2.24 19.49 13.35
CA LEU A 361 2.82 18.21 12.99
C LEU A 361 1.75 17.10 12.93
N CYS A 362 0.81 17.06 13.89
CA CYS A 362 -0.32 16.14 13.86
C CYS A 362 -1.17 16.31 12.58
N PHE A 363 -1.56 17.54 12.24
CA PHE A 363 -2.35 17.81 11.03
C PHE A 363 -1.58 17.56 9.74
N GLY A 364 -0.29 17.92 9.71
CA GLY A 364 0.57 17.75 8.55
C GLY A 364 0.80 16.28 8.20
N VAL A 365 1.17 15.47 9.21
CA VAL A 365 1.34 14.02 9.05
C VAL A 365 0.00 13.37 8.69
N ALA A 366 -1.11 13.84 9.26
CA ALA A 366 -2.43 13.33 8.90
C ALA A 366 -2.79 13.54 7.42
N GLY A 367 -2.47 14.72 6.86
CA GLY A 367 -2.65 14.99 5.43
C GLY A 367 -1.77 14.11 4.53
N VAL A 368 -0.49 13.94 4.90
CA VAL A 368 0.44 13.05 4.17
C VAL A 368 -0.06 11.61 4.15
N TYR A 369 -0.45 11.08 5.31
CA TYR A 369 -0.91 9.70 5.44
C TYR A 369 -2.24 9.44 4.75
N ALA A 370 -3.15 10.42 4.70
CA ALA A 370 -4.40 10.32 3.96
C ALA A 370 -4.19 10.33 2.43
N ALA A 371 -3.17 11.03 1.92
CA ALA A 371 -2.90 11.13 0.48
C ALA A 371 -2.39 9.82 -0.16
N CYS A 372 -1.60 9.03 0.56
CA CYS A 372 -0.97 7.80 0.06
C CYS A 372 -1.96 6.68 -0.37
N PRO A 373 -2.98 6.30 0.42
CA PRO A 373 -3.97 5.33 -0.02
C PRO A 373 -4.88 5.90 -1.11
N LEU A 374 -5.18 7.20 -1.09
CA LEU A 374 -6.02 7.84 -2.11
C LEU A 374 -5.41 7.75 -3.51
N ILE A 375 -4.09 7.97 -3.66
CA ILE A 375 -3.44 7.82 -4.96
C ILE A 375 -3.45 6.36 -5.44
N SER A 376 -3.25 5.40 -4.52
CA SER A 376 -3.30 3.96 -4.84
C SER A 376 -4.67 3.56 -5.41
N ILE A 377 -5.74 4.03 -4.77
CA ILE A 377 -7.13 3.81 -5.22
C ILE A 377 -7.36 4.53 -6.56
N TYR A 378 -6.84 5.74 -6.71
CA TYR A 378 -7.03 6.53 -7.93
C TYR A 378 -6.38 5.86 -9.15
N VAL A 379 -5.19 5.29 -9.01
CA VAL A 379 -4.52 4.49 -10.05
C VAL A 379 -5.39 3.29 -10.45
N SER A 380 -5.91 2.55 -9.46
CA SER A 380 -6.73 1.36 -9.71
C SER A 380 -8.01 1.66 -10.49
N ASN A 381 -8.67 2.77 -10.19
CA ASN A 381 -9.95 3.14 -10.81
C ASN A 381 -9.77 3.78 -12.19
N SER A 382 -8.62 4.40 -12.45
CA SER A 382 -8.42 5.16 -13.67
C SER A 382 -8.06 4.30 -14.89
N ILE A 383 -7.66 3.04 -14.71
CA ILE A 383 -7.19 2.16 -15.79
C ILE A 383 -8.10 0.94 -15.88
N PRO A 384 -9.29 1.04 -16.49
CA PRO A 384 -10.28 -0.03 -16.42
C PRO A 384 -9.87 -1.28 -17.22
N HIS A 385 -9.37 -1.11 -18.45
CA HIS A 385 -9.02 -2.22 -19.35
C HIS A 385 -7.83 -1.89 -20.27
N PRO A 386 -7.12 -2.90 -20.81
CA PRO A 386 -7.20 -4.32 -20.43
C PRO A 386 -6.57 -4.58 -19.05
N SER A 387 -6.98 -5.66 -18.37
CA SER A 387 -6.56 -5.95 -16.99
C SER A 387 -5.07 -6.21 -16.83
N GLU A 388 -4.43 -6.79 -17.84
CA GLU A 388 -2.97 -6.95 -17.91
C GLU A 388 -2.25 -5.61 -17.91
N LYS A 389 -2.72 -4.63 -18.70
CA LYS A 389 -2.16 -3.28 -18.70
C LYS A 389 -2.33 -2.64 -17.32
N ARG A 390 -3.50 -2.76 -16.69
CA ARG A 390 -3.73 -2.24 -15.34
C ARG A 390 -2.76 -2.84 -14.32
N ALA A 391 -2.58 -4.16 -14.32
CA ALA A 391 -1.66 -4.84 -13.42
C ALA A 391 -0.21 -4.35 -13.61
N ILE A 392 0.24 -4.21 -14.86
CA ILE A 392 1.56 -3.67 -15.17
C ILE A 392 1.70 -2.22 -14.70
N VAL A 393 0.70 -1.36 -14.94
CA VAL A 393 0.75 0.04 -14.49
C VAL A 393 0.79 0.12 -12.96
N GLN A 394 -0.02 -0.66 -12.25
CA GLN A 394 0.03 -0.71 -10.78
C GLN A 394 1.41 -1.15 -10.28
N ALA A 395 2.01 -2.17 -10.89
CA ALA A 395 3.35 -2.63 -10.55
C ALA A 395 4.42 -1.55 -10.81
N VAL A 396 4.39 -0.90 -11.97
CA VAL A 396 5.33 0.18 -12.32
C VAL A 396 5.18 1.39 -11.41
N VAL A 397 3.94 1.82 -11.14
CA VAL A 397 3.65 2.95 -10.24
C VAL A 397 4.13 2.66 -8.83
N ASN A 398 3.88 1.46 -8.30
CA ASN A 398 4.33 1.07 -6.98
C ASN A 398 5.87 0.97 -6.90
N ALA A 399 6.51 0.26 -7.83
CA ALA A 399 7.96 0.05 -7.82
C ALA A 399 8.75 1.37 -7.97
N LEU A 400 8.40 2.20 -8.96
CA LEU A 400 9.03 3.52 -9.13
C LEU A 400 8.62 4.48 -8.01
N GLY A 401 7.38 4.38 -7.55
CA GLY A 401 6.86 5.12 -6.41
C GLY A 401 7.67 4.96 -5.14
N ASN A 402 7.95 3.70 -4.75
CA ASN A 402 8.74 3.35 -3.57
C ASN A 402 10.20 3.82 -3.66
N SER A 403 10.73 4.04 -4.87
CA SER A 403 12.07 4.62 -5.01
C SER A 403 12.17 6.04 -4.43
N ALA A 404 11.03 6.72 -4.21
CA ALA A 404 11.01 8.00 -3.51
C ALA A 404 11.56 7.94 -2.09
N SER A 405 11.47 6.77 -1.44
CA SER A 405 11.99 6.57 -0.09
C SER A 405 13.52 6.51 -0.03
N ILE A 406 14.20 6.30 -1.17
CA ILE A 406 15.66 6.32 -1.28
C ILE A 406 16.19 7.72 -0.97
N TYR A 407 15.74 8.75 -1.70
CA TYR A 407 16.12 10.13 -1.40
C TYR A 407 15.40 10.69 -0.16
N GLY A 408 14.21 10.17 0.16
CA GLY A 408 13.47 10.50 1.38
C GLY A 408 14.26 10.23 2.68
N SER A 409 15.19 9.27 2.62
CA SER A 409 16.05 8.89 3.73
C SER A 409 17.03 9.99 4.18
N PHE A 410 17.18 11.09 3.42
CA PHE A 410 18.08 12.19 3.74
C PHE A 410 17.35 13.51 4.09
N LEU A 411 16.01 13.50 4.20
CA LEU A 411 15.24 14.75 4.31
C LEU A 411 15.41 15.49 5.64
N PHE A 412 15.65 14.77 6.74
CA PHE A 412 15.71 15.36 8.08
C PHE A 412 17.05 15.02 8.77
N PRO A 413 18.14 15.72 8.43
CA PRO A 413 19.42 15.56 9.11
C PRO A 413 19.33 16.07 10.55
N SER A 414 20.04 15.42 11.48
CA SER A 414 20.00 15.77 12.91
C SER A 414 20.62 17.14 13.20
N ASP A 415 21.57 17.57 12.37
CA ASP A 415 22.29 18.85 12.52
C ASP A 415 21.51 20.06 11.98
N ALA A 416 20.20 19.92 11.73
CA ALA A 416 19.37 20.99 11.20
C ALA A 416 19.21 22.13 12.22
N THR A 417 20.19 23.03 12.25
CA THR A 417 20.27 24.27 13.04
C THR A 417 19.13 25.25 12.72
N ASP A 418 18.36 25.00 11.66
CA ASP A 418 17.31 25.87 11.16
C ASP A 418 15.93 25.18 11.14
N HIS A 419 15.47 24.72 12.31
CA HIS A 419 14.09 24.24 12.54
C HIS A 419 13.60 23.14 11.56
N ASN A 420 14.50 22.28 11.05
CA ASN A 420 14.18 21.25 10.05
C ASN A 420 13.62 21.81 8.73
N ARG A 421 14.00 23.04 8.34
CA ARG A 421 13.51 23.71 7.11
C ARG A 421 13.68 22.90 5.84
N MET A 422 14.80 22.20 5.69
CA MET A 422 15.05 21.37 4.51
C MET A 422 14.00 20.25 4.39
N GLY A 423 13.81 19.47 5.46
CA GLY A 423 12.88 18.35 5.45
C GLY A 423 11.44 18.78 5.25
N PHE A 424 10.98 19.80 5.97
CA PHE A 424 9.63 20.35 5.77
C PHE A 424 9.48 21.00 4.38
N GLY A 425 10.48 21.75 3.90
CA GLY A 425 10.44 22.41 2.58
C GLY A 425 10.32 21.41 1.43
N VAL A 426 11.11 20.33 1.44
CA VAL A 426 11.01 19.28 0.43
C VAL A 426 9.71 18.50 0.54
N THR A 427 9.24 18.21 1.77
CA THR A 427 7.94 17.56 1.99
C THR A 427 6.80 18.42 1.46
N ILE A 428 6.82 19.75 1.68
CA ILE A 428 5.86 20.70 1.10
C ILE A 428 5.92 20.66 -0.43
N ALA A 429 7.12 20.68 -1.02
CA ALA A 429 7.28 20.62 -2.47
C ALA A 429 6.65 19.35 -3.06
N PHE A 430 6.86 18.19 -2.43
CA PHE A 430 6.19 16.97 -2.84
C PHE A 430 4.67 17.06 -2.71
N MET A 431 4.14 17.58 -1.60
CA MET A 431 2.69 17.72 -1.46
C MET A 431 2.10 18.74 -2.45
N ILE A 432 2.83 19.79 -2.84
CA ILE A 432 2.43 20.71 -3.92
C ILE A 432 2.37 19.98 -5.26
N ILE A 433 3.35 19.13 -5.56
CA ILE A 433 3.33 18.30 -6.77
C ILE A 433 2.09 17.38 -6.73
N ALA A 434 1.83 16.69 -5.61
CA ALA A 434 0.66 15.84 -5.47
C ALA A 434 -0.66 16.61 -5.65
N PHE A 435 -0.75 17.82 -5.07
CA PHE A 435 -1.91 18.71 -5.21
C PHE A 435 -2.15 19.10 -6.68
N GLY A 436 -1.12 19.60 -7.36
CA GLY A 436 -1.21 20.01 -8.76
C GLY A 436 -1.52 18.82 -9.69
N MET A 437 -0.88 17.67 -9.44
CA MET A 437 -1.11 16.46 -10.20
C MET A 437 -2.51 15.89 -10.00
N ALA A 438 -3.12 16.04 -8.82
CA ALA A 438 -4.51 15.63 -8.60
C ALA A 438 -5.48 16.35 -9.54
N PHE A 439 -5.34 17.67 -9.69
CA PHE A 439 -6.15 18.45 -10.63
C PHE A 439 -5.79 18.17 -12.09
N PHE A 440 -4.50 18.04 -12.39
CA PHE A 440 -4.04 17.70 -13.74
C PHE A 440 -4.60 16.35 -14.18
N LEU A 441 -4.49 15.29 -13.36
CA LEU A 441 -5.03 13.97 -13.63
C LEU A 441 -6.55 14.02 -13.82
N ARG A 442 -7.27 14.76 -12.99
CA ARG A 442 -8.73 14.91 -13.16
C ARG A 442 -9.09 15.55 -14.50
N TRP A 443 -8.48 16.69 -14.81
CA TRP A 443 -8.74 17.43 -16.04
C TRP A 443 -8.37 16.61 -17.28
N SER A 444 -7.21 15.97 -17.25
CA SER A 444 -6.68 15.21 -18.37
C SER A 444 -7.42 13.89 -18.60
N LEU A 445 -7.88 13.21 -17.55
CA LEU A 445 -8.75 12.03 -17.67
C LEU A 445 -10.15 12.40 -18.18
N ALA A 446 -10.66 13.59 -17.84
CA ALA A 446 -11.91 14.09 -18.40
C ALA A 446 -11.78 14.49 -19.88
N LYS A 447 -10.65 15.10 -20.26
CA LYS A 447 -10.40 15.54 -21.64
C LYS A 447 -9.99 14.40 -22.57
N TYR A 448 -9.23 13.43 -22.06
CA TYR A 448 -8.75 12.26 -22.79
C TYR A 448 -9.17 10.99 -22.04
N PRO A 449 -10.46 10.62 -22.08
CA PRO A 449 -10.94 9.41 -21.44
C PRO A 449 -10.24 8.17 -22.02
N TYR A 450 -10.18 7.09 -21.25
CA TYR A 450 -9.76 5.81 -21.80
C TYR A 450 -10.74 5.40 -22.90
N PRO A 451 -10.26 4.86 -24.04
CA PRO A 451 -11.15 4.29 -25.04
C PRO A 451 -12.00 3.22 -24.36
N GLN A 452 -13.30 3.47 -24.21
CA GLN A 452 -14.23 2.45 -23.76
C GLN A 452 -14.30 1.43 -24.89
N LEU A 453 -13.84 0.21 -24.64
CA LEU A 453 -14.20 -0.91 -25.50
C LEU A 453 -15.71 -1.06 -25.37
N HIS A 454 -16.45 -0.86 -26.46
CA HIS A 454 -17.89 -1.11 -26.46
C HIS A 454 -18.12 -2.54 -25.97
N VAL A 455 -18.91 -2.68 -24.91
CA VAL A 455 -19.41 -3.96 -24.44
C VAL A 455 -20.25 -4.54 -25.58
N VAL A 456 -19.69 -5.48 -26.33
CA VAL A 456 -20.43 -6.22 -27.36
C VAL A 456 -21.49 -7.03 -26.62
N GLY A 457 -22.74 -6.53 -26.59
CA GLY A 457 -23.85 -7.20 -25.91
C GLY A 457 -24.94 -6.29 -25.33
N GLN A 458 -24.70 -4.98 -25.20
CA GLN A 458 -25.82 -4.05 -25.00
C GLN A 458 -26.45 -3.75 -26.37
N HIS A 459 -27.54 -4.46 -26.69
CA HIS A 459 -28.46 -3.99 -27.72
C HIS A 459 -28.82 -2.53 -27.42
N PRO A 460 -28.73 -1.61 -28.39
CA PRO A 460 -29.36 -0.31 -28.24
C PRO A 460 -30.84 -0.61 -28.03
N SER A 461 -31.36 -0.23 -26.85
CA SER A 461 -32.79 -0.25 -26.60
C SER A 461 -33.47 0.55 -27.70
N ASP A 462 -34.26 -0.16 -28.50
CA ASP A 462 -35.20 0.30 -29.52
C ASP A 462 -35.57 1.79 -29.44
N ASP A 463 -34.91 2.61 -30.25
CA ASP A 463 -35.53 3.81 -30.83
C ASP A 463 -36.34 3.34 -32.05
N ILE A 464 -37.50 2.72 -31.77
CA ILE A 464 -38.52 2.42 -32.78
C ILE A 464 -39.63 3.48 -32.67
N ASP A 465 -39.78 4.23 -33.77
CA ASP A 465 -40.93 4.98 -34.24
C ASP A 465 -41.57 6.10 -33.37
N SER A 466 -41.30 7.34 -33.77
CA SER A 466 -42.33 8.41 -33.73
C SER A 466 -42.19 9.45 -34.84
N LYS A 467 -41.77 9.05 -36.05
CA LYS A 467 -41.88 9.89 -37.24
C LYS A 467 -42.50 9.12 -38.40
N GLY A 468 -43.82 9.00 -38.35
CA GLY A 468 -44.66 8.56 -39.47
C GLY A 468 -46.13 8.73 -39.11
N ASP A 469 -46.76 9.70 -39.77
CA ASP A 469 -48.21 9.89 -39.93
C ASP A 469 -49.06 10.33 -38.73
N MET A 470 -49.47 11.60 -38.75
CA MET A 470 -50.88 11.97 -38.95
C MET A 470 -51.04 13.46 -39.31
N ALA A 471 -51.66 13.66 -40.48
CA ALA A 471 -52.57 14.73 -40.92
C ALA A 471 -52.33 16.20 -40.51
#